data_AF-A0A853BSH0-F1
#
_entry.id   AF-A0A853BSH0-F1
#
_cell.length_a   1.000
_cell.length_b   1.000
_cell.length_c   1.000
_cell.angle_alpha   90.00
_cell.angle_beta   90.00
_cell.angle_gamma   90.00
#
_symmetry.space_group_name_H-M   'P 1'
#
loop_
_entity.id
_entity.type
_entity.pdbx_description
1 polymer ?
#
loop_
_entity_poly.entity_id
_entity_poly.type
_entity_poly.pdbx_seq_one_letter_code
_entity_poly.pdbx_strand_id
1 'polypeptide(L)'
;MRPVAAPGARHQYSSANYLLLGAVVEAATGRPFTDVLAERLLDPIGAVDTVATPAQAAAVPPGHRYVFGRPLAFADAPYDPAGPSYGYIGGPVTDLARFAALHLNDRVGGQTPPLEPGALARTHTPQAPVSPTAAYGLGWRVDERNADLGTTTVWHGGAVSGYHAIVVLLPERERGLVLVQNAHGPFQDDLVVGTGLGAARILAGGEPAPDRGGAGYPALLAGLGAVAAAALVLGVRDAARMWTGRVRPAAPARAAAGAALWLAGCAAVGGAAAVGLPAAAGFDLADVLLWAPDAGWLAGCVAAACAALGAVRIGVAVAAVRPRARL
;
A
#
# COMPACT_ATOMS: atom_id res chain seq x y z
N MET A 1 2.84 10.66 18.39
CA MET A 1 3.05 11.20 17.02
C MET A 1 3.26 12.70 17.11
N ARG A 2 4.08 13.30 16.25
CA ARG A 2 4.25 14.76 16.18
C ARG A 2 3.40 15.31 15.02
N PRO A 3 2.65 16.41 15.21
CA PRO A 3 1.97 17.07 14.12
C PRO A 3 2.95 17.52 13.05
N VAL A 4 2.56 17.28 11.81
CA VAL A 4 3.29 17.64 10.59
C VAL A 4 3.07 19.12 10.21
N ALA A 5 2.00 19.73 10.72
CA ALA A 5 1.59 21.12 10.53
C ALA A 5 0.79 21.62 11.75
N ALA A 6 0.52 22.92 11.83
CA ALA A 6 -0.51 23.44 12.74
C ALA A 6 -1.91 22.90 12.36
N PRO A 7 -2.80 22.63 13.32
CA PRO A 7 -4.18 22.22 13.03
C PRO A 7 -4.89 23.18 12.07
N GLY A 8 -5.57 22.64 11.06
CA GLY A 8 -6.27 23.42 10.03
C GLY A 8 -5.38 24.01 8.93
N ALA A 9 -4.05 23.97 9.05
CA ALA A 9 -3.16 24.62 8.08
C ALA A 9 -3.04 23.89 6.73
N ARG A 10 -3.12 22.54 6.74
CA ARG A 10 -3.13 21.74 5.52
C ARG A 10 -3.77 20.37 5.74
N HIS A 11 -4.31 19.79 4.69
CA HIS A 11 -4.76 18.40 4.71
C HIS A 11 -3.57 17.45 4.72
N GLN A 12 -3.62 16.45 5.61
CA GLN A 12 -2.75 15.26 5.56
C GLN A 12 -3.53 14.08 6.12
N TYR A 13 -3.70 13.05 5.30
CA TYR A 13 -4.39 11.83 5.73
C TYR A 13 -3.63 11.16 6.87
N SER A 14 -4.36 10.67 7.88
CA SER A 14 -3.78 9.98 9.02
C SER A 14 -4.79 9.01 9.65
N SER A 15 -4.51 7.71 9.57
CA SER A 15 -5.30 6.69 10.26
C SER A 15 -5.30 6.87 11.78
N ALA A 16 -4.24 7.44 12.35
CA ALA A 16 -4.14 7.73 13.78
C ALA A 16 -5.20 8.73 14.26
N ASN A 17 -5.63 9.65 13.40
CA ASN A 17 -6.72 10.57 13.74
C ASN A 17 -8.05 9.84 13.87
N TYR A 18 -8.29 8.82 13.05
CA TYR A 18 -9.51 8.00 13.13
C TYR A 18 -9.48 7.03 14.32
N LEU A 19 -8.29 6.52 14.69
CA LEU A 19 -8.12 5.80 15.95
C LEU A 19 -8.51 6.66 17.16
N LEU A 20 -8.06 7.92 17.17
CA LEU A 20 -8.44 8.89 18.20
C LEU A 20 -9.94 9.19 18.18
N LEU A 21 -10.57 9.31 17.00
CA LEU A 21 -12.03 9.49 16.89
C LEU A 21 -12.79 8.29 17.46
N GLY A 22 -12.31 7.07 17.25
CA GLY A 22 -12.83 5.86 17.92
C GLY A 22 -12.81 6.02 19.44
N ALA A 23 -11.67 6.42 20.01
CA ALA A 23 -11.54 6.65 21.45
C ALA A 23 -12.45 7.79 21.97
N VAL A 24 -12.71 8.83 21.15
CA VAL A 24 -13.67 9.89 21.50
C VAL A 24 -15.09 9.33 21.60
N VAL A 25 -15.49 8.45 20.67
CA VAL A 25 -16.80 7.76 20.74
C VAL A 25 -16.90 6.92 22.02
N GLU A 26 -15.85 6.16 22.34
CA GLU A 26 -15.83 5.34 23.55
C GLU A 26 -15.90 6.18 24.83
N ALA A 27 -15.14 7.28 24.91
CA ALA A 27 -15.17 8.19 26.05
C ALA A 27 -16.54 8.88 26.21
N ALA A 28 -17.19 9.26 25.10
CA ALA A 28 -18.49 9.92 25.13
C ALA A 28 -19.65 8.98 25.48
N THR A 29 -19.53 7.69 25.17
CA THR A 29 -20.61 6.70 25.32
C THR A 29 -20.40 5.73 26.49
N GLY A 30 -19.17 5.58 26.98
CA GLY A 30 -18.79 4.56 27.96
C GLY A 30 -18.83 3.13 27.41
N ARG A 31 -18.85 2.94 26.09
CA ARG A 31 -19.01 1.65 25.42
C ARG A 31 -17.95 1.43 24.34
N PRO A 32 -17.59 0.17 24.00
CA PRO A 32 -16.68 -0.13 22.90
C PRO A 32 -17.16 0.46 21.57
N PHE A 33 -16.24 0.97 20.75
CA PHE A 33 -16.57 1.59 19.47
C PHE A 33 -17.39 0.67 18.56
N THR A 34 -17.02 -0.61 18.48
CA THR A 34 -17.68 -1.61 17.63
C THR A 34 -19.13 -1.85 18.04
N ASP A 35 -19.43 -1.79 19.33
CA ASP A 35 -20.79 -1.97 19.85
C ASP A 35 -21.66 -0.76 19.52
N VAL A 36 -21.11 0.44 19.63
CA VAL A 36 -21.80 1.69 19.26
C VAL A 36 -22.04 1.73 17.75
N LEU A 37 -21.06 1.32 16.95
CA LEU A 37 -21.17 1.23 15.49
C LEU A 37 -22.27 0.24 15.07
N ALA A 38 -22.28 -0.97 15.66
CA ALA A 38 -23.29 -1.98 15.39
C ALA A 38 -24.69 -1.46 15.68
N GLU A 39 -24.93 -1.02 16.92
CA GLU A 39 -26.26 -0.60 17.38
C GLU A 39 -26.78 0.66 16.68
N ARG A 40 -25.93 1.67 16.51
CA ARG A 40 -26.38 2.98 16.00
C ARG A 40 -26.37 3.10 14.49
N LEU A 41 -25.67 2.22 13.77
CA LEU A 41 -25.51 2.36 12.33
C LEU A 41 -25.74 1.07 11.55
N LEU A 42 -25.10 -0.05 11.93
CA LEU A 42 -25.12 -1.27 11.12
C LEU A 42 -26.43 -2.06 11.27
N ASP A 43 -26.89 -2.28 12.50
CA ASP A 43 -28.13 -3.01 12.78
C ASP A 43 -29.36 -2.31 12.17
N PRO A 44 -29.51 -0.97 12.30
CA PRO A 44 -30.64 -0.26 11.70
C PRO A 44 -30.72 -0.37 10.17
N ILE A 45 -29.59 -0.55 9.48
CA ILE A 45 -29.57 -0.71 8.02
C ILE A 45 -29.51 -2.17 7.57
N GLY A 46 -29.46 -3.12 8.51
CA GLY A 46 -29.35 -4.55 8.24
C GLY A 46 -27.98 -4.98 7.70
N ALA A 47 -26.90 -4.28 8.06
CA ALA A 47 -25.52 -4.60 7.71
C ALA A 47 -24.86 -5.53 8.76
N VAL A 48 -25.53 -6.65 9.06
CA VAL A 48 -25.23 -7.53 10.20
C VAL A 48 -24.08 -8.52 9.96
N ASP A 49 -23.64 -8.69 8.72
CA ASP A 49 -22.50 -9.54 8.36
C ASP A 49 -21.18 -8.76 8.35
N THR A 50 -21.19 -7.53 8.87
CA THR A 50 -20.02 -6.68 9.00
C THR A 50 -18.99 -7.29 9.95
N VAL A 51 -17.76 -7.40 9.48
CA VAL A 51 -16.59 -7.83 10.23
C VAL A 51 -16.01 -6.63 10.96
N ALA A 52 -15.97 -6.67 12.30
CA ALA A 52 -15.38 -5.61 13.12
C ALA A 52 -14.59 -6.16 14.32
N THR A 53 -14.40 -7.48 14.41
CA THR A 53 -13.67 -8.14 15.50
C THR A 53 -12.67 -9.17 14.96
N PRO A 54 -11.64 -9.54 15.75
CA PRO A 54 -10.70 -10.59 15.34
C PRO A 54 -11.35 -11.95 15.04
N ALA A 55 -12.39 -12.32 15.81
CA ALA A 55 -13.10 -13.58 15.62
C ALA A 55 -13.87 -13.62 14.30
N GLN A 56 -14.54 -12.53 13.94
CA GLN A 56 -15.21 -12.40 12.63
C GLN A 56 -14.18 -12.37 11.49
N ALA A 57 -13.07 -11.66 11.67
CA ALA A 57 -12.01 -11.58 10.66
C ALA A 57 -11.38 -12.95 10.35
N ALA A 58 -11.23 -13.81 11.36
CA ALA A 58 -10.72 -15.17 11.18
C ALA A 58 -11.64 -16.07 10.33
N ALA A 59 -12.91 -15.72 10.17
CA ALA A 59 -13.86 -16.45 9.32
C ALA A 59 -13.88 -15.95 7.86
N VAL A 60 -13.18 -14.85 7.55
CA VAL A 60 -13.13 -14.28 6.20
C VAL A 60 -12.16 -15.10 5.34
N PRO A 61 -12.54 -15.47 4.09
CA PRO A 61 -11.63 -16.17 3.18
C PRO A 61 -10.36 -15.36 2.92
N PRO A 62 -9.16 -15.99 2.89
CA PRO A 62 -7.91 -15.27 2.72
C PRO A 62 -7.90 -14.25 1.59
N GLY A 63 -7.43 -13.05 1.90
CA GLY A 63 -7.06 -12.05 0.92
C GLY A 63 -5.82 -12.47 0.14
N HIS A 64 -5.44 -11.68 -0.86
CA HIS A 64 -4.30 -11.97 -1.72
C HIS A 64 -3.35 -10.78 -1.81
N ARG A 65 -2.06 -11.05 -1.88
CA ARG A 65 -1.03 -10.07 -2.23
C ARG A 65 -0.49 -10.35 -3.63
N TYR A 66 -0.12 -9.30 -4.35
CA TYR A 66 0.49 -9.47 -5.66
C TYR A 66 1.97 -9.84 -5.53
N VAL A 67 2.38 -10.88 -6.23
CA VAL A 67 3.77 -11.35 -6.33
C VAL A 67 4.08 -11.58 -7.80
N PHE A 68 4.96 -10.75 -8.37
CA PHE A 68 5.27 -10.74 -9.81
C PHE A 68 4.00 -10.66 -10.68
N GLY A 69 3.05 -9.82 -10.26
CA GLY A 69 1.76 -9.62 -10.94
C GLY A 69 0.73 -10.73 -10.74
N ARG A 70 1.04 -11.77 -9.97
CA ARG A 70 0.09 -12.86 -9.66
C ARG A 70 -0.47 -12.69 -8.24
N PRO A 71 -1.80 -12.80 -8.04
CA PRO A 71 -2.37 -12.84 -6.70
C PRO A 71 -2.00 -14.16 -6.03
N LEU A 72 -1.33 -14.09 -4.88
CA LEU A 72 -1.06 -15.23 -4.01
C LEU A 72 -1.81 -15.06 -2.70
N ALA A 73 -2.41 -16.14 -2.21
CA ALA A 73 -3.15 -16.15 -0.96
C ALA A 73 -2.26 -15.66 0.19
N PHE A 74 -2.80 -14.78 1.00
CA PHE A 74 -2.17 -14.20 2.17
C PHE A 74 -2.90 -14.69 3.43
N ALA A 75 -2.78 -15.99 3.70
CA ALA A 75 -3.55 -16.68 4.73
C ALA A 75 -3.23 -16.23 6.16
N ASP A 76 -2.04 -15.70 6.39
CA ASP A 76 -1.53 -15.18 7.66
C ASP A 76 -1.56 -13.64 7.71
N ALA A 77 -2.42 -13.00 6.91
CA ALA A 77 -2.59 -11.55 6.92
C ALA A 77 -2.95 -11.04 8.33
N PRO A 78 -2.21 -10.06 8.87
CA PRO A 78 -2.48 -9.55 10.21
C PRO A 78 -3.79 -8.76 10.24
N TYR A 79 -4.58 -9.00 11.30
CA TYR A 79 -5.73 -8.18 11.68
C TYR A 79 -5.37 -7.31 12.88
N ASP A 80 -5.63 -6.00 12.81
CA ASP A 80 -5.44 -5.09 13.94
C ASP A 80 -6.73 -4.98 14.76
N PRO A 81 -6.77 -5.45 16.02
CA PRO A 81 -7.96 -5.35 16.87
C PRO A 81 -8.36 -3.91 17.23
N ALA A 82 -7.43 -2.95 17.22
CA ALA A 82 -7.73 -1.53 17.40
C ALA A 82 -8.16 -0.85 16.07
N GLY A 83 -8.05 -1.61 14.97
CA GLY A 83 -8.36 -1.24 13.61
C GLY A 83 -9.74 -0.63 13.33
N PRO A 84 -10.85 -1.15 13.89
CA PRO A 84 -12.20 -0.86 13.39
C PRO A 84 -12.57 0.63 13.23
N SER A 85 -11.97 1.53 14.01
CA SER A 85 -12.25 2.97 13.94
C SER A 85 -11.57 3.68 12.76
N TYR A 86 -10.45 3.15 12.24
CA TYR A 86 -9.68 3.76 11.15
C TYR A 86 -9.52 2.88 9.91
N GLY A 87 -9.91 1.62 9.99
CA GLY A 87 -9.78 0.61 8.95
C GLY A 87 -10.34 -0.72 9.45
N TYR A 88 -9.94 -1.85 8.85
CA TYR A 88 -10.23 -3.22 9.31
C TYR A 88 -11.70 -3.62 9.52
N ILE A 89 -12.66 -2.72 9.24
CA ILE A 89 -14.05 -3.09 9.02
C ILE A 89 -14.13 -3.76 7.64
N GLY A 90 -14.78 -4.91 7.58
CA GLY A 90 -15.02 -5.65 6.34
C GLY A 90 -16.43 -6.21 6.31
N GLY A 91 -16.70 -7.07 5.33
CA GLY A 91 -18.00 -7.72 5.18
C GLY A 91 -18.35 -7.97 3.71
N PRO A 92 -19.54 -8.51 3.44
CA PRO A 92 -20.02 -8.71 2.08
C PRO A 92 -20.29 -7.36 1.40
N VAL A 93 -20.15 -7.33 0.07
CA VAL A 93 -20.44 -6.15 -0.76
C VAL A 93 -21.84 -5.60 -0.53
N THR A 94 -22.80 -6.44 -0.14
CA THR A 94 -24.19 -6.07 0.16
C THR A 94 -24.31 -5.17 1.38
N ASP A 95 -23.49 -5.36 2.41
CA ASP A 95 -23.53 -4.55 3.63
C ASP A 95 -22.91 -3.18 3.39
N LEU A 96 -21.80 -3.16 2.65
CA LEU A 96 -21.20 -1.90 2.20
C LEU A 96 -22.12 -1.15 1.21
N ALA A 97 -22.90 -1.86 0.39
CA ALA A 97 -23.92 -1.26 -0.47
C ALA A 97 -25.10 -0.67 0.32
N ARG A 98 -25.50 -1.29 1.44
CA ARG A 98 -26.49 -0.70 2.38
C ARG A 98 -25.95 0.58 2.99
N PHE A 99 -24.69 0.60 3.40
CA PHE A 99 -24.02 1.82 3.89
C PHE A 99 -23.98 2.92 2.81
N ALA A 100 -23.65 2.58 1.56
CA ALA A 100 -23.71 3.54 0.45
C ALA A 100 -25.14 4.07 0.21
N ALA A 101 -26.15 3.19 0.26
CA ALA A 101 -27.55 3.57 0.11
C ALA A 101 -28.04 4.47 1.26
N LEU A 102 -27.58 4.21 2.50
CA LEU A 102 -27.84 5.07 3.65
C LEU A 102 -27.33 6.48 3.39
N HIS A 103 -26.10 6.63 2.90
CA HIS A 103 -25.50 7.95 2.61
C HIS A 103 -26.19 8.71 1.46
N LEU A 104 -26.96 8.04 0.60
CA LEU A 104 -27.72 8.67 -0.49
C LEU A 104 -29.15 9.03 -0.09
N ASN A 105 -29.75 8.29 0.85
CA ASN A 105 -31.20 8.34 1.10
C ASN A 105 -31.57 8.65 2.55
N ASP A 106 -30.59 8.75 3.45
CA ASP A 106 -30.73 8.79 4.92
C ASP A 106 -31.46 7.57 5.53
N ARG A 107 -31.86 6.59 4.72
CA ARG A 107 -32.61 5.39 5.14
C ARG A 107 -32.31 4.19 4.26
N VAL A 108 -32.49 3.00 4.81
CA VAL A 108 -32.39 1.71 4.09
C VAL A 108 -33.58 0.84 4.48
N GLY A 109 -34.31 0.30 3.50
CA GLY A 109 -35.47 -0.57 3.78
C GLY A 109 -36.57 0.10 4.62
N GLY A 110 -36.68 1.43 4.56
CA GLY A 110 -37.62 2.21 5.38
C GLY A 110 -37.15 2.48 6.83
N GLN A 111 -36.00 1.93 7.23
CA GLN A 111 -35.38 2.18 8.53
C GLN A 111 -34.41 3.36 8.44
N THR A 112 -34.45 4.22 9.46
CA THR A 112 -33.55 5.38 9.58
C THR A 112 -32.74 5.18 10.85
N PRO A 113 -31.40 5.13 10.78
CA PRO A 113 -30.56 5.11 11.97
C PRO A 113 -30.83 6.34 12.86
N PRO A 114 -30.59 6.26 14.18
CA PRO A 114 -30.83 7.36 15.13
C PRO A 114 -29.79 8.48 15.00
N LEU A 115 -29.72 9.10 13.83
CA LEU A 115 -28.81 10.19 13.49
C LEU A 115 -29.58 11.51 13.44
N GLU A 116 -28.90 12.61 13.73
CA GLU A 116 -29.48 13.93 13.52
C GLU A 116 -29.81 14.14 12.03
N PRO A 117 -30.91 14.85 11.71
CA PRO A 117 -31.21 15.23 10.34
C PRO A 117 -30.01 15.90 9.64
N GLY A 118 -29.69 15.44 8.43
CA GLY A 118 -28.58 15.94 7.62
C GLY A 118 -27.18 15.55 8.13
N ALA A 119 -27.05 14.70 9.15
CA ALA A 119 -25.73 14.28 9.66
C ALA A 119 -24.86 13.66 8.56
N LEU A 120 -25.43 12.81 7.70
CA LEU A 120 -24.71 12.17 6.60
C LEU A 120 -24.29 13.18 5.54
N ALA A 121 -25.18 14.10 5.13
CA ALA A 121 -24.85 15.17 4.19
C ALA A 121 -23.72 16.09 4.70
N ARG A 122 -23.67 16.36 6.02
CA ARG A 122 -22.55 17.11 6.62
C ARG A 122 -21.21 16.41 6.43
N THR A 123 -21.18 15.07 6.42
CA THR A 123 -19.92 14.33 6.20
C THR A 123 -19.35 14.51 4.79
N HIS A 124 -20.20 14.86 3.83
CA HIS A 124 -19.83 15.11 2.43
C HIS A 124 -19.43 16.55 2.16
N THR A 125 -19.58 17.46 3.13
CA THR A 125 -19.24 18.87 2.94
C THR A 125 -17.72 19.05 2.89
N PRO A 126 -17.15 19.68 1.84
CA PRO A 126 -15.72 20.01 1.76
C PRO A 126 -15.22 20.77 3.00
N GLN A 127 -14.24 20.21 3.73
CA GLN A 127 -13.66 20.85 4.92
C GLN A 127 -12.22 21.32 4.66
N ALA A 128 -11.41 20.49 4.01
CA ALA A 128 -10.00 20.78 3.77
C ALA A 128 -9.64 20.60 2.30
N PRO A 129 -9.10 21.62 1.60
CA PRO A 129 -8.69 21.46 0.21
C PRO A 129 -7.52 20.47 0.11
N VAL A 130 -7.60 19.60 -0.89
CA VAL A 130 -6.56 18.60 -1.24
C VAL A 130 -5.90 18.99 -2.58
N SER A 131 -6.68 19.51 -3.51
CA SER A 131 -6.25 20.08 -4.79
C SER A 131 -7.21 21.20 -5.20
N PRO A 132 -6.98 21.90 -6.34
CA PRO A 132 -7.92 22.90 -6.83
C PRO A 132 -9.33 22.38 -7.11
N THR A 133 -9.50 21.07 -7.35
CA THR A 133 -10.78 20.44 -7.72
C THR A 133 -11.20 19.33 -6.77
N ALA A 134 -10.54 19.20 -5.61
CA ALA A 134 -10.77 18.14 -4.64
C ALA A 134 -10.55 18.63 -3.21
N ALA A 135 -11.39 18.16 -2.31
CA ALA A 135 -11.33 18.41 -0.89
C ALA A 135 -11.58 17.12 -0.09
N TYR A 136 -11.36 17.21 1.20
CA TYR A 136 -11.68 16.17 2.17
C TYR A 136 -12.79 16.67 3.10
N GLY A 137 -13.85 15.90 3.22
CA GLY A 137 -14.95 16.07 4.17
C GLY A 137 -14.69 15.32 5.48
N LEU A 138 -15.74 14.91 6.18
CA LEU A 138 -15.62 14.13 7.42
C LEU A 138 -15.62 12.63 7.08
N GLY A 139 -14.48 12.08 6.67
CA GLY A 139 -14.42 10.67 6.23
C GLY A 139 -14.57 10.44 4.73
N TRP A 140 -14.67 11.50 3.94
CA TRP A 140 -14.91 11.40 2.50
C TRP A 140 -13.94 12.26 1.72
N ARG A 141 -13.50 11.76 0.56
CA ARG A 141 -12.95 12.60 -0.51
C ARG A 141 -14.12 13.15 -1.31
N VAL A 142 -14.06 14.43 -1.64
CA VAL A 142 -15.11 15.15 -2.36
C VAL A 142 -14.45 15.88 -3.51
N ASP A 143 -14.80 15.55 -4.74
CA ASP A 143 -14.20 16.19 -5.91
C ASP A 143 -15.16 16.39 -7.08
N GLU A 144 -14.71 17.27 -7.97
CA GLU A 144 -15.49 17.80 -9.08
C GLU A 144 -15.28 17.01 -10.39
N ARG A 145 -14.77 15.78 -10.33
CA ARG A 145 -14.40 15.00 -11.54
C ARG A 145 -15.58 14.69 -12.47
N ASN A 146 -16.80 14.79 -11.96
CA ASN A 146 -18.05 14.59 -12.70
C ASN A 146 -18.90 15.87 -12.72
N ALA A 147 -18.31 17.04 -12.44
CA ALA A 147 -19.01 18.32 -12.50
C ALA A 147 -19.51 18.64 -13.92
N ASP A 148 -18.81 18.18 -14.96
CA ASP A 148 -19.24 18.24 -16.36
C ASP A 148 -20.53 17.43 -16.63
N LEU A 149 -20.79 16.44 -15.77
CA LEU A 149 -21.99 15.63 -15.75
C LEU A 149 -22.99 16.17 -14.71
N GLY A 150 -22.75 17.32 -14.08
CA GLY A 150 -23.67 17.91 -13.11
C GLY A 150 -23.82 17.10 -11.81
N THR A 151 -22.76 16.41 -11.38
CA THR A 151 -22.75 15.70 -10.09
C THR A 151 -21.39 15.77 -9.41
N THR A 152 -21.43 15.94 -8.08
CA THR A 152 -20.24 15.84 -7.23
C THR A 152 -19.86 14.37 -7.05
N THR A 153 -18.57 14.07 -6.94
CA THR A 153 -18.13 12.71 -6.60
C THR A 153 -17.66 12.65 -5.16
N VAL A 154 -18.39 11.92 -4.33
CA VAL A 154 -18.05 11.68 -2.92
C VAL A 154 -17.59 10.23 -2.79
N TRP A 155 -16.37 10.00 -2.33
CA TRP A 155 -15.81 8.65 -2.33
C TRP A 155 -14.79 8.43 -1.23
N HIS A 156 -14.58 7.16 -0.89
CA HIS A 156 -13.48 6.75 -0.03
C HIS A 156 -13.00 5.35 -0.46
N GLY A 157 -11.70 5.19 -0.52
CA GLY A 157 -11.02 3.92 -0.81
C GLY A 157 -10.24 3.49 0.42
N GLY A 158 -10.18 2.19 0.65
CA GLY A 158 -9.50 1.62 1.80
C GLY A 158 -8.87 0.29 1.45
N ALA A 159 -7.70 0.06 2.03
CA ALA A 159 -6.96 -1.19 1.91
C ALA A 159 -6.50 -1.67 3.27
N VAL A 160 -6.50 -2.98 3.43
CA VAL A 160 -5.82 -3.71 4.50
C VAL A 160 -5.07 -4.88 3.88
N SER A 161 -4.27 -5.60 4.66
CA SER A 161 -3.49 -6.74 4.20
C SER A 161 -4.36 -7.74 3.41
N GLY A 162 -4.20 -7.76 2.09
CA GLY A 162 -4.87 -8.69 1.18
C GLY A 162 -6.28 -8.30 0.69
N TYR A 163 -6.81 -7.13 1.08
CA TYR A 163 -8.15 -6.69 0.69
C TYR A 163 -8.20 -5.20 0.35
N HIS A 164 -9.09 -4.83 -0.56
CA HIS A 164 -9.35 -3.45 -0.95
C HIS A 164 -10.85 -3.23 -1.12
N ALA A 165 -11.33 -2.04 -0.77
CA ALA A 165 -12.70 -1.60 -1.00
C ALA A 165 -12.73 -0.13 -1.44
N ILE A 166 -13.71 0.21 -2.27
CA ILE A 166 -14.02 1.60 -2.61
C ILE A 166 -15.53 1.80 -2.65
N VAL A 167 -15.97 2.90 -2.05
CA VAL A 167 -17.34 3.42 -2.14
C VAL A 167 -17.30 4.73 -2.89
N VAL A 168 -18.17 4.87 -3.89
CA VAL A 168 -18.35 6.10 -4.67
C VAL A 168 -19.83 6.45 -4.67
N LEU A 169 -20.14 7.69 -4.35
CA LEU A 169 -21.49 8.25 -4.32
C LEU A 169 -21.56 9.39 -5.34
N LEU A 170 -22.67 9.44 -6.06
CA LEU A 170 -23.06 10.50 -6.99
C LEU A 170 -24.40 11.07 -6.48
N PRO A 171 -24.38 11.96 -5.48
CA PRO A 171 -25.58 12.35 -4.75
C PRO A 171 -26.68 12.92 -5.66
N GLU A 172 -26.32 13.81 -6.59
CA GLU A 172 -27.27 14.47 -7.51
C GLU A 172 -27.86 13.50 -8.55
N ARG A 173 -27.31 12.28 -8.65
CA ARG A 173 -27.81 11.22 -9.52
C ARG A 173 -28.54 10.11 -8.75
N GLU A 174 -28.53 10.15 -7.42
CA GLU A 174 -29.03 9.07 -6.56
C GLU A 174 -28.42 7.71 -6.95
N ARG A 175 -27.10 7.69 -7.20
CA ARG A 175 -26.35 6.48 -7.56
C ARG A 175 -25.17 6.29 -6.63
N GLY A 176 -24.94 5.04 -6.27
CA GLY A 176 -23.77 4.61 -5.52
C GLY A 176 -23.11 3.43 -6.24
N LEU A 177 -21.79 3.34 -6.12
CA LEU A 177 -21.00 2.22 -6.58
C LEU A 177 -20.15 1.73 -5.41
N VAL A 178 -20.16 0.41 -5.22
CA VAL A 178 -19.28 -0.28 -4.26
C VAL A 178 -18.50 -1.32 -5.03
N LEU A 179 -17.18 -1.31 -4.85
CA LEU A 179 -16.29 -2.33 -5.37
C LEU A 179 -15.46 -2.87 -4.20
N VAL A 180 -15.43 -4.19 -4.07
CA VAL A 180 -14.60 -4.91 -3.10
C VAL A 180 -13.73 -5.91 -3.84
N GLN A 181 -12.51 -6.11 -3.36
CA GLN A 181 -11.54 -7.01 -3.93
C GLN A 181 -10.77 -7.71 -2.81
N ASN A 182 -10.66 -9.04 -2.87
CA ASN A 182 -9.85 -9.84 -1.95
C ASN A 182 -8.41 -9.99 -2.47
N ALA A 183 -7.87 -8.91 -3.03
CA ALA A 183 -6.48 -8.81 -3.44
C ALA A 183 -6.05 -7.35 -3.31
N HIS A 184 -4.87 -7.11 -2.76
CA HIS A 184 -4.31 -5.77 -2.64
C HIS A 184 -2.79 -5.79 -2.83
N GLY A 185 -2.29 -4.71 -3.45
CA GLY A 185 -0.88 -4.36 -3.50
C GLY A 185 -0.78 -2.85 -3.72
N PRO A 186 0.19 -2.17 -3.08
CA PRO A 186 0.26 -0.70 -3.09
C PRO A 186 0.44 -0.14 -4.50
N PHE A 187 1.06 -0.90 -5.41
CA PHE A 187 1.28 -0.49 -6.81
C PHE A 187 0.08 -0.75 -7.71
N GLN A 188 -0.96 -1.44 -7.22
CA GLN A 188 -2.21 -1.70 -7.92
C GLN A 188 -3.35 -0.82 -7.38
N ASP A 189 -3.14 -0.07 -6.30
CA ASP A 189 -4.16 0.75 -5.64
C ASP A 189 -4.84 1.73 -6.61
N ASP A 190 -4.02 2.49 -7.35
CA ASP A 190 -4.51 3.44 -8.36
C ASP A 190 -5.37 2.78 -9.45
N LEU A 191 -5.07 1.52 -9.81
CA LEU A 191 -5.86 0.78 -10.80
C LEU A 191 -7.24 0.42 -10.24
N VAL A 192 -7.31 -0.02 -8.99
CA VAL A 192 -8.57 -0.42 -8.34
C VAL A 192 -9.44 0.81 -8.08
N VAL A 193 -8.84 1.87 -7.53
CA VAL A 193 -9.51 3.16 -7.33
C VAL A 193 -9.96 3.74 -8.68
N GLY A 194 -9.08 3.76 -9.68
CA GLY A 194 -9.39 4.22 -11.04
C GLY A 194 -10.53 3.44 -11.69
N THR A 195 -10.56 2.12 -11.50
CA THR A 195 -11.67 1.26 -11.97
C THR A 195 -12.99 1.65 -11.30
N GLY A 196 -13.01 1.82 -9.98
CA GLY A 196 -14.22 2.23 -9.26
C GLY A 196 -14.72 3.62 -9.68
N LEU A 197 -13.81 4.58 -9.82
CA LEU A 197 -14.13 5.95 -10.24
C LEU A 197 -14.56 6.02 -11.71
N GLY A 198 -13.93 5.24 -12.59
CA GLY A 198 -14.31 5.11 -13.99
C GLY A 198 -15.70 4.50 -14.14
N ALA A 199 -15.99 3.43 -13.40
CA ALA A 199 -17.31 2.82 -13.37
C ALA A 199 -18.38 3.78 -12.83
N ALA A 200 -18.07 4.58 -11.81
CA ALA A 200 -18.96 5.64 -11.34
C ALA A 200 -19.21 6.71 -12.41
N ARG A 201 -18.18 7.09 -13.17
CA ARG A 201 -18.35 8.03 -14.29
C ARG A 201 -19.25 7.47 -15.41
N ILE A 202 -19.16 6.16 -15.70
CA ILE A 202 -20.10 5.48 -16.60
C ILE A 202 -21.53 5.55 -16.06
N LEU A 203 -21.73 5.31 -14.76
CA LEU A 203 -23.04 5.46 -14.11
C LEU A 203 -23.56 6.91 -14.16
N ALA A 204 -22.67 7.89 -14.22
CA ALA A 204 -23.00 9.30 -14.42
C ALA A 204 -23.28 9.66 -15.89
N GLY A 205 -23.13 8.72 -16.84
CA GLY A 205 -23.37 8.92 -18.27
C GLY A 205 -22.17 9.49 -19.05
N GLY A 206 -20.97 9.44 -18.47
CA GLY A 206 -19.73 9.83 -19.14
C GLY A 206 -18.86 8.64 -19.53
N GLU A 207 -17.82 8.90 -20.31
CA GLU A 207 -16.77 7.92 -20.60
C GLU A 207 -15.69 7.95 -19.53
N PRO A 208 -15.16 6.79 -19.08
CA PRO A 208 -14.07 6.76 -18.11
C PRO A 208 -12.80 7.36 -18.71
N ALA A 209 -11.97 8.00 -17.88
CA ALA A 209 -10.65 8.41 -18.32
C ALA A 209 -9.83 7.16 -18.69
N PRO A 210 -9.01 7.20 -19.76
CA PRO A 210 -8.17 6.07 -20.11
C PRO A 210 -7.23 5.75 -18.95
N ASP A 211 -7.21 4.46 -18.58
CA ASP A 211 -6.32 3.96 -17.55
C ASP A 211 -4.86 4.19 -17.97
N ARG A 212 -4.10 4.85 -17.09
CA ARG A 212 -2.66 4.98 -17.24
C ARG A 212 -2.00 3.97 -16.33
N GLY A 213 -2.04 2.71 -16.75
CA GLY A 213 -1.25 1.65 -16.11
C GLY A 213 0.20 2.10 -15.96
N GLY A 214 0.73 2.03 -14.74
CA GLY A 214 2.07 2.49 -14.44
C GLY A 214 3.12 1.44 -14.80
N ALA A 215 4.00 1.76 -15.76
CA ALA A 215 5.20 0.94 -16.03
C ALA A 215 6.25 1.04 -14.90
N GLY A 216 6.06 1.94 -13.92
CA GLY A 216 7.00 2.20 -12.84
C GLY A 216 7.30 0.99 -11.98
N TYR A 217 6.27 0.22 -11.59
CA TYR A 217 6.48 -0.95 -10.74
C TYR A 217 7.16 -2.11 -11.49
N PRO A 218 6.73 -2.52 -12.69
CA PRO A 218 7.48 -3.47 -13.51
C PRO A 218 8.93 -3.04 -13.76
N ALA A 219 9.18 -1.74 -14.01
CA ALA A 219 10.52 -1.21 -14.20
C ALA A 219 11.37 -1.31 -12.93
N LEU A 220 10.80 -1.07 -11.75
CA LEU A 220 11.47 -1.27 -10.46
C LEU A 220 11.91 -2.73 -10.29
N LEU A 221 10.99 -3.69 -10.51
CA LEU A 221 11.30 -5.12 -10.39
C LEU A 221 12.38 -5.54 -11.39
N ALA A 222 12.26 -5.10 -12.65
CA ALA A 222 13.26 -5.38 -13.68
C ALA A 222 14.62 -4.77 -13.32
N GLY A 223 14.65 -3.54 -12.79
CA GLY A 223 15.87 -2.87 -12.34
C GLY A 223 16.57 -3.61 -11.21
N LEU A 224 15.83 -3.98 -10.15
CA LEU A 224 16.38 -4.75 -9.03
C LEU A 224 16.90 -6.12 -9.52
N GLY A 225 16.13 -6.81 -10.36
CA GLY A 225 16.53 -8.08 -10.96
C GLY A 225 17.80 -7.96 -11.81
N ALA A 226 17.91 -6.92 -12.64
CA ALA A 226 19.08 -6.67 -13.47
C ALA A 226 20.33 -6.39 -12.64
N VAL A 227 20.21 -5.61 -11.55
CA VAL A 227 21.33 -5.33 -10.63
C VAL A 227 21.79 -6.61 -9.94
N ALA A 228 20.87 -7.42 -9.42
CA ALA A 228 21.20 -8.70 -8.79
C ALA A 228 21.90 -9.64 -9.78
N ALA A 229 21.37 -9.77 -11.00
CA ALA A 229 21.95 -10.60 -12.05
C ALA A 229 23.35 -10.12 -12.45
N ALA A 230 23.55 -8.81 -12.61
CA ALA A 230 24.86 -8.23 -12.94
C ALA A 230 25.90 -8.54 -11.85
N ALA A 231 25.53 -8.37 -10.57
CA ALA A 231 26.41 -8.69 -9.45
C ALA A 231 26.79 -10.18 -9.42
N LEU A 232 25.82 -11.08 -9.64
CA LEU A 232 26.06 -12.52 -9.74
C LEU A 232 26.98 -12.88 -10.90
N VAL A 233 26.72 -12.37 -12.11
CA VAL A 233 27.55 -12.62 -13.30
C VAL A 233 28.99 -12.17 -13.08
N LEU A 234 29.18 -10.98 -12.50
CA LEU A 234 30.52 -10.48 -12.16
C LEU A 234 31.19 -11.38 -11.11
N GLY A 235 30.46 -11.83 -10.10
CA GLY A 235 30.96 -12.72 -9.05
C GLY A 235 31.40 -14.07 -9.60
N VAL A 236 30.55 -14.73 -10.40
CA VAL A 236 30.86 -16.01 -11.05
C VAL A 236 32.06 -15.88 -11.97
N ARG A 237 32.10 -14.82 -12.81
CA ARG A 237 33.24 -14.57 -13.71
C ARG A 237 34.54 -14.43 -12.95
N ASP A 238 34.55 -13.67 -11.86
CA ASP A 238 35.75 -13.38 -11.10
C ASP A 238 36.19 -14.59 -10.25
N ALA A 239 35.25 -15.37 -9.69
CA ALA A 239 35.52 -16.64 -9.05
C ALA A 239 36.11 -17.67 -10.03
N ALA A 240 35.57 -17.78 -11.25
CA ALA A 240 36.10 -18.65 -12.29
C ALA A 240 37.53 -18.25 -12.69
N ARG A 241 37.84 -16.95 -12.75
CA ARG A 241 39.21 -16.45 -13.00
C ARG A 241 40.17 -16.83 -11.87
N MET A 242 39.72 -16.78 -10.62
CA MET A 242 40.50 -17.26 -9.48
C MET A 242 40.81 -18.76 -9.60
N TRP A 243 39.79 -19.57 -9.86
CA TRP A 243 39.94 -21.02 -9.91
C TRP A 243 40.82 -21.48 -11.08
N THR A 244 40.69 -20.82 -12.24
CA THR A 244 41.50 -21.13 -13.43
C THR A 244 42.90 -20.51 -13.41
N GLY A 245 43.30 -19.84 -12.32
CA GLY A 245 44.61 -19.18 -12.21
C GLY A 245 44.81 -17.98 -13.15
N ARG A 246 43.73 -17.47 -13.75
CA ARG A 246 43.74 -16.36 -14.73
C ARG A 246 43.71 -14.97 -14.08
N VAL A 247 43.88 -14.88 -12.76
CA VAL A 247 43.99 -13.59 -12.05
C VAL A 247 45.30 -12.91 -12.45
N ARG A 248 45.21 -11.62 -12.81
CA ARG A 248 46.37 -10.81 -13.18
C ARG A 248 47.13 -10.40 -11.91
N PRO A 249 48.47 -10.55 -11.88
CA PRO A 249 49.29 -10.06 -10.77
C PRO A 249 49.12 -8.55 -10.59
N ALA A 250 49.13 -8.08 -9.35
CA ALA A 250 49.06 -6.67 -9.02
C ALA A 250 49.91 -6.34 -7.80
N ALA A 251 50.39 -5.10 -7.72
CA ALA A 251 51.06 -4.60 -6.52
C ALA A 251 50.09 -4.63 -5.31
N PRO A 252 50.55 -4.96 -4.09
CA PRO A 252 49.69 -5.09 -2.90
C PRO A 252 48.77 -3.89 -2.67
N ALA A 253 49.32 -2.67 -2.74
CA ALA A 253 48.55 -1.45 -2.54
C ALA A 253 47.43 -1.27 -3.58
N ARG A 254 47.70 -1.60 -4.86
CA ARG A 254 46.70 -1.52 -5.93
C ARG A 254 45.62 -2.59 -5.78
N ALA A 255 45.99 -3.81 -5.38
CA ALA A 255 45.04 -4.89 -5.11
C ALA A 255 44.12 -4.55 -3.93
N ALA A 256 44.68 -4.02 -2.83
CA ALA A 256 43.93 -3.59 -1.66
C ALA A 256 42.98 -2.42 -1.98
N ALA A 257 43.46 -1.38 -2.67
CA ALA A 257 42.62 -0.26 -3.08
C ALA A 257 41.47 -0.70 -4.00
N GLY A 258 41.74 -1.60 -4.93
CA GLY A 258 40.73 -2.19 -5.80
C GLY A 258 39.67 -2.97 -5.02
N ALA A 259 40.08 -3.84 -4.08
CA ALA A 259 39.14 -4.56 -3.23
C ALA A 259 38.28 -3.62 -2.38
N ALA A 260 38.88 -2.61 -1.76
CA ALA A 260 38.18 -1.61 -0.96
C ALA A 260 37.12 -0.86 -1.78
N LEU A 261 37.45 -0.45 -3.01
CA LEU A 261 36.50 0.23 -3.89
C LEU A 261 35.32 -0.67 -4.27
N TRP A 262 35.58 -1.96 -4.56
CA TRP A 262 34.51 -2.92 -4.83
C TRP A 262 33.63 -3.19 -3.62
N LEU A 263 34.22 -3.31 -2.42
CA LEU A 263 33.46 -3.48 -1.19
C LEU A 263 32.58 -2.27 -0.91
N ALA A 264 33.11 -1.05 -1.05
CA ALA A 264 32.36 0.18 -0.88
C ALA A 264 31.20 0.27 -1.89
N GLY A 265 31.46 -0.04 -3.16
CA GLY A 265 30.43 -0.06 -4.20
C GLY A 265 29.33 -1.10 -3.93
N CYS A 266 29.71 -2.33 -3.58
CA CYS A 266 28.77 -3.39 -3.22
C CYS A 266 27.94 -3.03 -1.98
N ALA A 267 28.56 -2.46 -0.95
CA ALA A 267 27.87 -2.01 0.25
C ALA A 267 26.88 -0.88 -0.06
N ALA A 268 27.28 0.08 -0.89
CA ALA A 268 26.41 1.18 -1.32
C ALA A 268 25.20 0.68 -2.11
N VAL A 269 25.40 -0.21 -3.10
CA VAL A 269 24.30 -0.76 -3.92
C VAL A 269 23.38 -1.66 -3.08
N GLY A 270 23.94 -2.57 -2.29
CA GLY A 270 23.16 -3.45 -1.41
C GLY A 270 22.39 -2.67 -0.35
N GLY A 271 23.02 -1.67 0.28
CA GLY A 271 22.38 -0.79 1.25
C GLY A 271 21.31 0.11 0.64
N ALA A 272 21.53 0.65 -0.55
CA ALA A 272 20.52 1.41 -1.29
C ALA A 272 19.28 0.56 -1.60
N ALA A 273 19.47 -0.69 -2.02
CA ALA A 273 18.35 -1.59 -2.33
C ALA A 273 17.57 -1.99 -1.06
N ALA A 274 18.25 -2.43 -0.01
CA ALA A 274 17.61 -3.02 1.17
C ALA A 274 17.15 -2.00 2.23
N VAL A 275 17.74 -0.80 2.25
CA VAL A 275 17.45 0.22 3.28
C VAL A 275 17.12 1.57 2.66
N GLY A 276 17.93 2.04 1.71
CA GLY A 276 17.79 3.38 1.13
C GLY A 276 16.46 3.60 0.40
N LEU A 277 16.09 2.69 -0.51
CA LEU A 277 14.85 2.75 -1.28
C LEU A 277 13.60 2.62 -0.39
N PRO A 278 13.49 1.63 0.52
CA PRO A 278 12.40 1.57 1.49
C PRO A 278 12.27 2.86 2.31
N ALA A 279 13.38 3.33 2.90
CA ALA A 279 13.36 4.50 3.77
C ALA A 279 12.96 5.79 3.02
N ALA A 280 13.38 5.93 1.76
CA ALA A 280 12.96 7.04 0.90
C ALA A 280 11.45 7.03 0.61
N ALA A 281 10.83 5.85 0.63
CA ALA A 281 9.38 5.69 0.51
C ALA A 281 8.64 5.76 1.87
N GLY A 282 9.36 5.97 2.98
CA GLY A 282 8.78 6.04 4.33
C GLY A 282 8.49 4.69 4.97
N PHE A 283 9.07 3.61 4.44
CA PHE A 283 8.87 2.24 4.88
C PHE A 283 10.19 1.63 5.37
N ASP A 284 10.11 0.61 6.21
CA ASP A 284 11.24 -0.29 6.43
C ASP A 284 11.17 -1.53 5.49
N LEU A 285 12.17 -2.40 5.55
CA LEU A 285 12.18 -3.59 4.70
C LEU A 285 11.08 -4.60 5.08
N ALA A 286 10.66 -4.65 6.34
CA ALA A 286 9.58 -5.53 6.79
C ALA A 286 8.23 -5.07 6.23
N ASP A 287 7.99 -3.76 6.22
CA ASP A 287 6.84 -3.15 5.55
C ASP A 287 6.84 -3.48 4.05
N VAL A 288 7.98 -3.37 3.37
CA VAL A 288 8.08 -3.73 1.94
C VAL A 288 7.81 -5.22 1.74
N LEU A 289 8.33 -6.10 2.59
CA LEU A 289 8.06 -7.54 2.52
C LEU A 289 6.59 -7.90 2.79
N LEU A 290 5.91 -7.09 3.60
CA LEU A 290 4.49 -7.25 3.89
C LEU A 290 3.64 -6.86 2.67
N TRP A 291 3.87 -5.67 2.11
CA TRP A 291 3.02 -5.06 1.08
C TRP A 291 3.46 -5.36 -0.37
N ALA A 292 4.75 -5.59 -0.62
CA ALA A 292 5.35 -5.80 -1.93
C ALA A 292 6.49 -6.85 -1.86
N PRO A 293 6.17 -8.11 -1.56
CA PRO A 293 7.15 -9.15 -1.23
C PRO A 293 8.16 -9.42 -2.35
N ASP A 294 7.74 -9.34 -3.61
CA ASP A 294 8.62 -9.50 -4.78
C ASP A 294 9.68 -8.41 -4.87
N ALA A 295 9.32 -7.14 -4.62
CA ALA A 295 10.28 -6.05 -4.51
C ALA A 295 11.23 -6.26 -3.31
N GLY A 296 10.69 -6.66 -2.16
CA GLY A 296 11.48 -6.96 -0.95
C GLY A 296 12.48 -8.11 -1.16
N TRP A 297 12.05 -9.20 -1.80
CA TRP A 297 12.92 -10.34 -2.13
C TRP A 297 14.00 -9.95 -3.13
N LEU A 298 13.66 -9.20 -4.19
CA LEU A 298 14.65 -8.73 -5.15
C LEU A 298 15.67 -7.77 -4.52
N ALA A 299 15.24 -6.87 -3.64
CA ALA A 299 16.15 -6.03 -2.85
C ALA A 299 17.09 -6.88 -1.98
N GLY A 300 16.57 -7.92 -1.34
CA GLY A 300 17.37 -8.92 -0.62
C GLY A 300 18.37 -9.65 -1.52
N CYS A 301 17.95 -10.07 -2.73
CA CYS A 301 18.84 -10.69 -3.71
C CYS A 301 19.95 -9.75 -4.16
N VAL A 302 19.67 -8.45 -4.37
CA VAL A 302 20.68 -7.43 -4.68
C VAL A 302 21.71 -7.35 -3.55
N ALA A 303 21.26 -7.24 -2.29
CA ALA A 303 22.14 -7.15 -1.14
C ALA A 303 23.02 -8.40 -1.00
N ALA A 304 22.43 -9.59 -1.11
CA ALA A 304 23.15 -10.86 -1.04
C ALA A 304 24.16 -11.03 -2.18
N ALA A 305 23.78 -10.71 -3.42
CA ALA A 305 24.66 -10.79 -4.58
C ALA A 305 25.83 -9.79 -4.48
N CYS A 306 25.57 -8.57 -3.98
CA CYS A 306 26.63 -7.57 -3.73
C CYS A 306 27.60 -8.03 -2.63
N ALA A 307 27.09 -8.61 -1.54
CA ALA A 307 27.94 -9.16 -0.48
C ALA A 307 28.82 -10.31 -1.00
N ALA A 308 28.24 -11.25 -1.76
CA ALA A 308 28.98 -12.34 -2.38
C ALA A 308 30.04 -11.83 -3.38
N LEU A 309 29.69 -10.86 -4.24
CA LEU A 309 30.63 -10.22 -5.15
C LEU A 309 31.77 -9.54 -4.37
N GLY A 310 31.46 -8.80 -3.31
CA GLY A 310 32.46 -8.18 -2.44
C GLY A 310 33.47 -9.19 -1.89
N ALA A 311 32.99 -10.33 -1.37
CA ALA A 311 33.82 -11.42 -0.88
C ALA A 311 34.72 -12.03 -1.98
N VAL A 312 34.16 -12.27 -3.18
CA VAL A 312 34.94 -12.74 -4.34
C VAL A 312 36.03 -11.72 -4.71
N ARG A 313 35.74 -10.42 -4.68
CA ARG A 313 36.72 -9.36 -5.00
C ARG A 313 37.87 -9.28 -3.99
N ILE A 314 37.62 -9.57 -2.70
CA ILE A 314 38.69 -9.78 -1.71
C ILE A 314 39.55 -10.98 -2.12
N GLY A 315 38.92 -12.12 -2.46
CA GLY A 315 39.63 -13.31 -2.92
C GLY A 315 40.51 -13.07 -4.15
N VAL A 316 40.00 -12.31 -5.13
CA VAL A 316 40.76 -11.89 -6.32
C VAL A 316 41.98 -11.05 -5.92
N ALA A 317 41.82 -10.11 -4.99
CA ALA A 317 42.93 -9.27 -4.53
C ALA A 317 44.00 -10.09 -3.81
N VAL A 318 43.62 -11.05 -2.97
CA VAL A 318 44.56 -12.00 -2.33
C VAL A 318 45.29 -12.84 -3.39
N ALA A 319 44.55 -13.40 -4.36
CA ALA A 319 45.14 -14.20 -5.44
C ALA A 319 46.09 -13.39 -6.34
N ALA A 320 45.84 -12.10 -6.55
CA ALA A 320 46.66 -11.21 -7.36
C ALA A 320 48.02 -10.88 -6.74
N VAL A 321 48.15 -11.00 -5.42
CA VAL A 321 49.38 -10.69 -4.66
C VAL A 321 50.20 -11.95 -4.34
N ARG A 322 49.59 -13.14 -4.41
CA ARG A 322 50.31 -14.39 -4.16
C ARG A 322 51.43 -14.61 -5.20
N PRO A 323 52.66 -14.93 -4.77
CA PRO A 323 53.73 -15.29 -5.68
C PRO A 323 53.35 -16.56 -6.44
N ARG A 324 53.42 -16.53 -7.78
CA ARG A 324 53.27 -17.75 -8.58
C ARG A 324 54.48 -18.63 -8.32
N ALA A 325 54.27 -19.86 -7.85
CA ALA A 325 55.33 -20.85 -7.80
C ALA A 325 55.89 -21.00 -9.22
N ARG A 326 57.19 -20.71 -9.39
CA ARG A 326 57.90 -21.02 -10.63
C ARG A 326 58.05 -22.54 -10.66
N LEU A 327 57.34 -23.21 -11.57
CA LEU A 327 57.69 -24.55 -12.02
C LEU A 327 58.83 -24.45 -13.02
#